data_AF-A0A6J4JS84-F1
#
_entry.id   AF-A0A6J4JS84-F1
#
_cell.length_a   1.000
_cell.length_b   1.000
_cell.length_c   1.000
_cell.angle_alpha   90.00
_cell.angle_beta   90.00
_cell.angle_gamma   90.00
#
_symmetry.space_group_name_H-M   'P 1'
#
loop_
_entity.id
_entity.type
_entity.pdbx_description
1 polymer ?
#
loop_
_entity_poly.entity_id
_entity_poly.type
_entity_poly.pdbx_seq_one_letter_code
_entity_poly.pdbx_strand_id
1 'polypeptide(L)'
;MPRSTADVYRHFGEIEAAGTLYESVAVALSASSDALRALETVPAHRRQPETVLAALHDLALAGRAPALAAADVAAAGEAAASAAVDTLVRMTDA
;
A
#
# COMPACT_ATOMS: atom_id res chain seq x y z
N MET A 1 20.84 -6.91 11.76
CA MET A 1 19.42 -7.00 12.17
C MET A 1 18.58 -7.28 10.95
N PRO A 2 17.53 -8.11 11.02
CA PRO A 2 16.61 -8.30 9.90
C PRO A 2 15.93 -6.96 9.55
N ARG A 3 15.72 -6.67 8.26
CA ARG A 3 14.96 -5.48 7.83
C ARG A 3 13.53 -5.58 8.35
N SER A 4 12.99 -4.48 8.88
CA SER A 4 11.58 -4.40 9.26
C SER A 4 10.67 -4.32 8.04
N THR A 5 9.39 -4.66 8.18
CA THR A 5 8.39 -4.48 7.11
C THR A 5 8.35 -3.02 6.64
N ALA A 6 8.43 -2.07 7.57
CA ALA A 6 8.50 -0.64 7.25
C ALA A 6 9.71 -0.31 6.35
N ASP A 7 10.90 -0.83 6.67
CA ASP A 7 12.10 -0.59 5.85
C ASP A 7 11.98 -1.18 4.45
N VAL A 8 11.33 -2.33 4.32
CA VAL A 8 11.11 -2.98 3.01
C VAL A 8 10.16 -2.13 2.15
N TYR A 9 9.06 -1.64 2.72
CA TYR A 9 8.11 -0.79 1.98
C TYR A 9 8.71 0.56 1.62
N ARG A 10 9.44 1.19 2.55
CA ARG A 10 10.13 2.45 2.29
C ARG A 10 11.17 2.30 1.19
N HIS A 11 12.04 1.28 1.28
CA HIS A 11 13.05 1.03 0.26
C HIS A 11 12.44 0.74 -1.11
N PHE A 12 11.36 -0.03 -1.16
CA PHE A 12 10.62 -0.28 -2.39
C PHE A 12 10.07 1.01 -2.98
N GLY A 13 9.43 1.86 -2.16
CA GLY A 13 8.89 3.15 -2.61
C GLY A 13 9.96 4.07 -3.19
N GLU A 14 11.04 4.27 -2.42
CA GLU A 14 12.11 5.23 -2.74
C GLU A 14 13.03 4.78 -3.88
N ILE A 15 13.15 3.48 -4.14
CA ILE A 15 14.14 2.92 -5.08
C ILE A 15 13.46 2.22 -6.27
N GLU A 16 12.60 1.24 -6.00
CA GLU A 16 12.03 0.38 -7.04
C GLU A 16 10.81 1.03 -7.73
N ALA A 17 10.01 1.76 -6.96
CA ALA A 17 8.79 2.41 -7.43
C ALA A 17 8.95 3.92 -7.66
N ALA A 18 10.18 4.44 -7.59
CA ALA A 18 10.46 5.86 -7.69
C ALA A 18 9.89 6.48 -8.98
N GLY A 19 9.21 7.63 -8.84
CA GLY A 19 8.57 8.35 -9.93
C GLY A 19 7.23 7.74 -10.39
N THR A 20 6.70 6.76 -9.65
CA THR A 20 5.38 6.17 -9.92
C THR A 20 4.39 6.49 -8.81
N LEU A 21 3.10 6.25 -9.06
CA LEU A 21 2.07 6.33 -8.03
C LEU A 21 2.32 5.38 -6.84
N TYR A 22 3.03 4.28 -7.09
CA TYR A 22 3.36 3.30 -6.07
C TYR A 22 4.43 3.77 -5.09
N GLU A 23 5.22 4.81 -5.44
CA GLU A 23 6.16 5.45 -4.51
C GLU A 23 5.41 6.02 -3.30
N SER A 24 4.46 6.92 -3.54
CA SER A 24 3.72 7.60 -2.47
C SER A 24 2.91 6.61 -1.64
N VAL A 25 2.32 5.59 -2.28
CA VAL A 25 1.58 4.54 -1.60
C VAL A 25 2.51 3.70 -0.71
N ALA A 26 3.64 3.22 -1.22
CA ALA A 26 4.57 2.41 -0.44
C ALA A 26 5.19 3.17 0.73
N VAL A 27 5.52 4.46 0.53
CA VAL A 27 6.02 5.34 1.59
C VAL A 27 4.96 5.55 2.67
N ALA A 28 3.71 5.83 2.31
CA ALA A 28 2.64 6.01 3.29
C ALA A 28 2.33 4.73 4.08
N LEU A 29 2.34 3.56 3.44
CA LEU A 29 2.20 2.28 4.13
C LEU A 29 3.35 2.03 5.10
N SER A 30 4.58 2.42 4.74
CA SER A 30 5.74 2.30 5.63
C SER A 30 5.67 3.22 6.86
N ALA A 31 4.98 4.36 6.73
CA ALA A 31 4.84 5.36 7.79
C ALA A 31 3.62 5.11 8.71
N SER A 32 2.68 4.27 8.30
CA SER A 32 1.45 4.00 9.05
C SER A 32 1.56 2.76 9.92
N SER A 33 1.58 2.95 11.24
CA SER A 33 1.60 1.85 12.23
C SER A 33 0.41 0.90 12.09
N ASP A 34 -0.77 1.43 11.74
CA ASP A 34 -1.98 0.62 11.58
C ASP A 34 -1.94 -0.19 10.27
N ALA A 35 -1.41 0.39 9.19
CA ALA A 35 -1.17 -0.36 7.95
C ALA A 35 -0.13 -1.46 8.15
N LEU A 36 0.95 -1.18 8.87
CA LEU A 36 1.96 -2.18 9.20
C LEU A 36 1.38 -3.31 10.05
N ARG A 37 0.54 -3.00 11.04
CA ARG A 37 -0.18 -4.01 11.83
C ARG A 37 -1.11 -4.85 10.94
N ALA A 38 -1.85 -4.23 10.04
CA ALA A 38 -2.69 -4.93 9.07
C ALA A 38 -1.86 -5.89 8.20
N LEU A 39 -0.71 -5.44 7.69
CA LEU A 39 0.22 -6.26 6.90
C LEU A 39 0.84 -7.42 7.68
N GLU A 40 1.00 -7.28 8.99
CA GLU A 40 1.49 -8.35 9.86
C GLU A 40 0.49 -9.49 10.05
N THR A 41 -0.81 -9.23 9.86
CA THR A 41 -1.85 -10.29 9.85
C THR A 41 -1.79 -11.16 8.59
N VAL A 42 -1.16 -10.66 7.53
CA VAL A 42 -1.00 -11.36 6.25
C VAL A 42 0.20 -12.31 6.32
N PRO A 43 0.11 -13.54 5.78
CA PRO A 43 1.23 -14.46 5.72
C PRO A 43 2.49 -13.83 5.10
N ALA A 44 3.66 -14.14 5.66
CA ALA A 44 4.92 -13.47 5.32
C ALA A 44 5.29 -13.50 3.81
N HIS A 45 4.85 -14.53 3.08
CA HIS A 45 5.09 -14.67 1.64
C HIS A 45 4.13 -13.81 0.78
N ARG A 46 3.06 -13.25 1.36
CA ARG A 46 2.06 -12.42 0.66
C ARG A 46 2.11 -10.94 1.04
N ARG A 47 2.83 -10.57 2.09
CA ARG A 47 3.00 -9.17 2.53
C ARG A 47 4.11 -8.40 1.79
N GLN A 48 4.67 -8.98 0.72
CA GLN A 48 5.67 -8.30 -0.11
C GLN A 48 5.05 -7.07 -0.80
N PRO A 49 5.78 -5.94 -0.93
CA PRO A 49 5.24 -4.71 -1.48
C PRO A 49 4.58 -4.90 -2.84
N GLU A 50 5.23 -5.58 -3.78
CA GLU A 50 4.69 -5.85 -5.12
C GLU A 50 3.34 -6.59 -5.07
N THR A 51 3.25 -7.64 -4.26
CA THR A 51 2.02 -8.44 -4.10
C THR A 51 0.88 -7.61 -3.50
N VAL A 52 1.18 -6.81 -2.48
CA VAL A 52 0.17 -5.98 -1.81
C VAL A 52 -0.30 -4.85 -2.71
N LEU A 53 0.62 -4.19 -3.42
CA LEU A 53 0.28 -3.12 -4.35
C LEU A 53 -0.50 -3.66 -5.56
N ALA A 54 -0.13 -4.83 -6.09
CA ALA A 54 -0.91 -5.50 -7.14
C ALA A 54 -2.33 -5.84 -6.66
N ALA A 55 -2.48 -6.32 -5.43
CA ALA A 55 -3.79 -6.59 -4.85
C ALA A 55 -4.62 -5.31 -4.63
N LEU A 56 -4.00 -4.22 -4.19
CA LEU A 56 -4.65 -2.92 -4.07
C LEU A 56 -5.12 -2.38 -5.42
N HIS A 57 -4.29 -2.53 -6.46
CA HIS A 57 -4.66 -2.14 -7.82
C HIS A 57 -5.80 -3.01 -8.37
N ASP A 58 -5.78 -4.33 -8.13
CA ASP A 58 -6.89 -5.23 -8.48
C ASP A 58 -8.20 -4.82 -7.78
N LEU A 59 -8.15 -4.43 -6.51
CA LEU A 59 -9.32 -3.93 -5.78
C LEU A 59 -9.84 -2.60 -6.35
N ALA A 60 -8.96 -1.72 -6.81
CA ALA A 60 -9.33 -0.49 -7.49
C ALA A 60 -10.04 -0.80 -8.83
N LEU A 61 -9.47 -1.70 -9.64
CA LEU A 61 -10.06 -2.15 -10.91
C LEU A 61 -11.40 -2.87 -10.71
N ALA A 62 -11.54 -3.64 -9.64
CA ALA A 62 -12.77 -4.32 -9.27
C ALA A 62 -13.83 -3.39 -8.63
N GLY A 63 -13.53 -2.10 -8.45
CA GLY A 63 -14.43 -1.12 -7.83
C GLY A 63 -14.66 -1.33 -6.33
N ARG A 64 -13.82 -2.15 -5.67
CA ARG A 64 -13.90 -2.44 -4.23
C ARG A 64 -13.13 -1.42 -3.37
N ALA A 65 -12.25 -0.65 -4.00
CA ALA A 65 -11.54 0.49 -3.39
C ALA A 65 -11.85 1.79 -4.16
N PRO A 66 -13.05 2.37 -4.04
CA PRO A 66 -13.49 3.49 -4.88
C PRO A 66 -12.65 4.77 -4.69
N ALA A 67 -12.17 5.03 -3.47
CA ALA A 67 -11.28 6.16 -3.20
C ALA A 67 -9.91 5.98 -3.87
N LEU A 68 -9.40 4.74 -3.91
CA LEU A 68 -8.13 4.41 -4.56
C LEU A 68 -8.27 4.49 -6.09
N ALA A 69 -9.36 3.94 -6.64
CA ALA A 69 -9.66 4.02 -8.06
C ALA A 69 -9.76 5.48 -8.56
N ALA A 70 -10.35 6.39 -7.77
CA ALA A 70 -10.41 7.81 -8.11
C ALA A 70 -9.03 8.49 -8.09
N ALA A 71 -8.17 8.11 -7.15
CA ALA A 71 -6.83 8.66 -7.04
C ALA A 71 -5.87 8.14 -8.12
N ASP A 72 -6.00 6.87 -8.53
CA ASP A 72 -5.29 6.27 -9.67
C ASP A 72 -5.58 7.07 -10.96
N VAL A 73 -6.86 7.36 -11.24
CA VAL A 73 -7.28 8.12 -12.43
C VAL A 73 -6.76 9.57 -12.39
N ALA A 74 -6.71 10.17 -11.20
CA ALA A 74 -6.23 11.53 -11.00
C ALA A 74 -4.69 11.64 -10.94
N ALA A 75 -3.97 10.52 -10.99
CA ALA A 75 -2.53 10.45 -10.71
C ALA A 75 -2.13 11.17 -9.40
N ALA A 76 -3.04 11.16 -8.42
CA ALA A 76 -2.91 11.93 -7.19
C ALA A 76 -2.22 11.10 -6.11
N GLY A 77 -0.88 11.18 -6.06
CA GLY A 77 -0.01 10.38 -5.19
C GLY A 77 -0.44 10.32 -3.72
N GLU A 78 -0.71 11.47 -3.11
CA GLU A 78 -1.08 11.57 -1.70
C GLU A 78 -2.50 11.03 -1.44
N ALA A 79 -3.44 11.28 -2.35
CA ALA A 79 -4.81 10.78 -2.24
C ALA A 79 -4.85 9.25 -2.37
N ALA A 80 -4.05 8.69 -3.29
CA ALA A 80 -3.92 7.24 -3.47
C ALA A 80 -3.28 6.60 -2.25
N ALA A 81 -2.26 7.24 -1.69
CA ALA A 81 -1.59 6.82 -0.48
C ALA A 81 -2.54 6.72 0.72
N SER A 82 -3.32 7.78 0.98
CA SER A 82 -4.33 7.77 2.04
C SER A 82 -5.42 6.72 1.80
N ALA A 83 -5.92 6.61 0.56
CA ALA A 83 -6.96 5.64 0.23
C ALA A 83 -6.49 4.18 0.35
N ALA A 84 -5.22 3.91 0.04
CA ALA A 84 -4.62 2.59 0.18
C ALA A 84 -4.47 2.19 1.66
N VAL A 85 -4.01 3.10 2.51
CA VAL A 85 -3.94 2.89 3.97
C VAL A 85 -5.32 2.57 4.54
N ASP A 86 -6.32 3.41 4.23
CA ASP A 86 -7.70 3.23 4.72
C ASP A 86 -8.31 1.90 4.26
N THR A 87 -8.03 1.48 3.04
CA THR A 87 -8.52 0.21 2.49
C THR A 87 -7.90 -0.99 3.21
N LEU A 88 -6.58 -0.97 3.43
CA LEU A 88 -5.89 -2.04 4.15
C LEU A 88 -6.39 -2.19 5.58
N VAL A 89 -6.50 -1.08 6.33
CA VAL A 89 -6.98 -1.09 7.71
C VAL A 89 -8.41 -1.64 7.79
N ARG A 90 -9.32 -1.15 6.94
CA ARG A 90 -10.72 -1.60 6.92
C ARG A 90 -10.87 -3.09 6.60
N MET A 91 -10.02 -3.65 5.74
CA MET A 91 -10.08 -5.06 5.39
C MET A 91 -9.63 -5.99 6.52
N THR A 92 -8.77 -5.51 7.42
CA THR A 92 -8.28 -6.30 8.56
C THR A 92 -9.08 -6.09 9.85
N ASP A 93 -9.85 -5.00 9.94
CA ASP A 93 -10.74 -4.72 11.08
C ASP A 93 -12.12 -5.44 11.00
N ALA A 94 -12.40 -6.13 9.89
CA ALA A 94 -13.64 -6.89 9.66
C ALA A 94 -13.50 -8.36 10.04
#